data_AF-A0A4V0X4W7-F1
#
_entry.id   AF-A0A4V0X4W7-F1
#
_cell.length_a   1.000
_cell.length_b   1.000
_cell.length_c   1.000
_cell.angle_alpha   90.00
_cell.angle_beta   90.00
_cell.angle_gamma   90.00
#
_symmetry.space_group_name_H-M   'P 1'
#
loop_
_entity.id
_entity.type
_entity.pdbx_description
1 polymer ?
#
loop_
_entity_poly.entity_id
_entity_poly.type
_entity_poly.pdbx_seq_one_letter_code
_entity_poly.pdbx_strand_id
1 'polypeptide(L)'
;MILINSAGYPRTKEKGNIGFKLASLPLLGEVIKKITPKALIKKSLQDAYSNDEKITEAIENRYYYLLLSDGNRQATVDIFKQRKAPSSEKIKSIHTPTLIIWGINDQMIDVSNAYQFNKDIQGSSIEIISNSGHVPMEETPQPVYEAIVKFIKQG
;
A
#
# COMPACT_ATOMS: atom_id res chain seq x y z
N MET A 1 17.14 -0.74 6.49
CA MET A 1 15.78 -0.19 6.24
C MET A 1 15.04 -1.14 5.30
N ILE A 2 13.71 -1.26 5.42
CA ILE A 2 12.89 -2.11 4.53
C ILE A 2 11.74 -1.26 3.99
N LEU A 3 11.57 -1.24 2.67
CA LEU A 3 10.47 -0.57 1.96
C LEU A 3 9.56 -1.65 1.38
N ILE A 4 8.26 -1.57 1.65
CA ILE A 4 7.25 -2.50 1.10
C ILE A 4 6.17 -1.66 0.42
N ASN A 5 6.05 -1.77 -0.90
CA ASN A 5 5.10 -1.04 -1.73
C ASN A 5 4.99 0.45 -1.37
N SER A 6 6.14 1.10 -1.12
CA SER A 6 6.21 2.47 -0.60
C SER A 6 5.80 3.52 -1.63
N ALA A 7 5.14 4.60 -1.19
CA ALA A 7 5.05 5.81 -2.02
C ALA A 7 6.37 6.60 -1.99
N GLY A 8 6.67 7.36 -3.04
CA GLY A 8 7.86 8.22 -3.07
C GLY A 8 8.11 8.94 -4.39
N TYR A 9 7.55 8.43 -5.48
CA TYR A 9 7.62 9.05 -6.80
C TYR A 9 6.24 9.52 -7.28
N PRO A 10 6.19 10.50 -8.21
CA PRO A 10 4.96 10.90 -8.85
C PRO A 10 4.22 9.70 -9.47
N ARG A 11 2.89 9.74 -9.40
CA ARG A 11 2.02 8.71 -10.00
C ARG A 11 2.12 8.77 -11.52
N THR A 12 2.20 7.60 -12.14
CA THR A 12 2.34 7.46 -13.60
C THR A 12 1.28 6.54 -14.21
N LYS A 13 1.09 5.33 -13.66
CA LYS A 13 0.27 4.26 -14.26
C LYS A 13 -0.82 3.71 -13.33
N GLU A 14 -0.96 4.30 -12.13
CA GLU A 14 -1.88 3.81 -11.12
C GLU A 14 -3.34 4.09 -11.51
N LYS A 15 -4.18 3.03 -11.50
CA LYS A 15 -5.62 3.18 -11.74
C LYS A 15 -6.33 3.91 -10.60
N GLY A 16 -5.67 4.01 -9.43
CA GLY A 16 -6.25 4.56 -8.20
C GLY A 16 -7.22 3.58 -7.55
N ASN A 17 -7.82 3.97 -6.42
CA ASN A 17 -8.88 3.19 -5.76
C ASN A 17 -10.15 4.05 -5.70
N ILE A 18 -11.27 3.42 -6.06
CA ILE A 18 -12.56 4.09 -6.28
C ILE A 18 -13.10 4.68 -4.97
N GLY A 19 -12.88 3.99 -3.85
CA GLY A 19 -13.20 4.49 -2.52
C GLY A 19 -12.49 5.81 -2.20
N PHE A 20 -11.27 6.01 -2.68
CA PHE A 20 -10.49 7.24 -2.46
C PHE A 20 -11.02 8.43 -3.25
N LYS A 21 -11.50 8.22 -4.48
CA LYS A 21 -12.16 9.28 -5.26
C LYS A 21 -13.45 9.73 -4.55
N LEU A 22 -14.24 8.78 -4.08
CA LEU A 22 -15.51 9.03 -3.39
C LEU A 22 -15.32 9.72 -2.03
N ALA A 23 -14.34 9.32 -1.23
CA ALA A 23 -14.07 9.92 0.08
C ALA A 23 -13.53 11.37 0.00
N SER A 24 -12.98 11.77 -1.15
CA SER A 24 -12.45 13.13 -1.37
C SER A 24 -13.52 14.19 -1.66
N LEU A 25 -14.78 13.78 -1.88
CA LEU A 25 -15.91 14.68 -2.14
C LEU A 25 -16.47 15.27 -0.82
N PRO A 26 -16.73 16.60 -0.73
CA PRO A 26 -17.05 17.28 0.54
C PRO A 26 -18.27 16.72 1.30
N LEU A 27 -19.34 16.41 0.57
CA LEU A 27 -20.60 15.91 1.16
C LEU A 27 -20.58 14.40 1.40
N LEU A 28 -19.88 13.65 0.54
CA LEU A 28 -19.80 12.20 0.62
C LEU A 28 -18.83 11.74 1.73
N GLY A 29 -17.77 12.50 1.98
CA GLY A 29 -16.83 12.26 3.07
C GLY A 29 -17.48 12.31 4.46
N GLU A 30 -18.38 13.25 4.71
CA GLU A 30 -19.11 13.36 5.99
C GLU A 30 -20.10 12.20 6.20
N VAL A 31 -20.69 11.67 5.12
CA VAL A 31 -21.56 10.48 5.19
C VAL A 31 -20.72 9.23 5.47
N ILE A 32 -19.57 9.06 4.80
CA ILE A 32 -18.66 7.92 5.01
C ILE A 32 -18.12 7.88 6.46
N LYS A 33 -17.91 9.05 7.10
CA LYS A 33 -17.54 9.15 8.52
C LYS A 33 -18.60 8.60 9.47
N LYS A 34 -19.87 8.63 9.08
CA LYS A 34 -20.99 8.19 9.93
C LYS A 34 -21.48 6.78 9.56
N ILE A 35 -21.47 6.47 8.25
CA ILE A 35 -21.99 5.23 7.70
C ILE A 35 -21.01 4.75 6.62
N THR A 36 -20.31 3.63 6.89
CA THR A 36 -19.43 3.00 5.91
C THR A 36 -20.02 1.66 5.50
N PRO A 37 -20.45 1.48 4.24
CA PRO A 37 -20.90 0.18 3.74
C PRO A 37 -19.75 -0.85 3.71
N LYS A 38 -19.99 -2.10 4.15
CA LYS A 38 -19.03 -3.21 4.02
C LYS A 38 -18.56 -3.41 2.58
N ALA A 39 -19.42 -3.15 1.59
CA ALA A 39 -19.07 -3.22 0.17
C ALA A 39 -17.92 -2.29 -0.22
N LEU A 40 -17.76 -1.13 0.43
CA LEU A 40 -16.61 -0.25 0.19
C LEU A 40 -15.31 -0.87 0.71
N ILE A 41 -15.35 -1.58 1.84
CA ILE A 41 -14.19 -2.29 2.39
C ILE A 41 -13.79 -3.43 1.46
N LYS A 42 -14.76 -4.26 1.05
CA LYS A 42 -14.53 -5.33 0.09
C LYS A 42 -13.89 -4.80 -1.19
N LYS A 43 -14.44 -3.72 -1.76
CA LYS A 43 -13.87 -3.12 -2.97
C LYS A 43 -12.46 -2.59 -2.76
N SER A 44 -12.18 -1.96 -1.61
CA SER A 44 -10.83 -1.50 -1.27
C SER A 44 -9.83 -2.65 -1.13
N LEU A 45 -10.26 -3.80 -0.61
CA LEU A 45 -9.43 -5.01 -0.53
C LEU A 45 -9.17 -5.57 -1.94
N GLN A 46 -10.18 -5.61 -2.80
CA GLN A 46 -10.01 -6.04 -4.21
C GLN A 46 -9.11 -5.10 -5.02
N ASP A 47 -9.06 -3.81 -4.69
CA ASP A 47 -8.10 -2.88 -5.30
C ASP A 47 -6.66 -3.07 -4.78
N ALA A 48 -6.51 -3.66 -3.58
CA ALA A 48 -5.21 -3.87 -2.92
C ALA A 48 -4.62 -5.26 -3.19
N TYR A 49 -5.45 -6.30 -3.32
CA TYR A 49 -5.01 -7.67 -3.59
C TYR A 49 -4.90 -7.89 -5.10
N SER A 50 -4.07 -8.84 -5.51
CA SER A 50 -4.06 -9.35 -6.88
C SER A 50 -4.94 -10.60 -7.07
N ASN A 51 -5.18 -11.36 -6.00
CA ASN A 51 -6.07 -12.52 -5.97
C ASN A 51 -7.23 -12.32 -4.99
N ASP A 52 -8.42 -12.07 -5.55
CA ASP A 52 -9.66 -11.88 -4.80
C ASP A 52 -10.07 -13.10 -3.97
N GLU A 53 -9.68 -14.33 -4.35
CA GLU A 53 -10.01 -15.55 -3.60
C GLU A 53 -9.36 -15.57 -2.20
N LYS A 54 -8.29 -14.79 -2.01
CA LYS A 54 -7.65 -14.63 -0.70
C LYS A 54 -8.40 -13.65 0.22
N ILE A 55 -9.38 -12.91 -0.29
CA ILE A 55 -10.20 -11.98 0.50
C ILE A 55 -11.34 -12.76 1.14
N THR A 56 -11.06 -13.31 2.32
CA THR A 56 -12.07 -14.05 3.11
C THR A 56 -13.01 -13.11 3.85
N GLU A 57 -14.18 -13.61 4.25
CA GLU A 57 -15.11 -12.85 5.10
C GLU A 57 -14.45 -12.39 6.41
N ALA A 58 -13.54 -13.20 6.97
CA ALA A 58 -12.79 -12.84 8.17
C ALA A 58 -11.89 -11.61 7.94
N ILE A 59 -11.24 -11.50 6.78
CA ILE A 59 -10.43 -10.33 6.39
C ILE A 59 -11.35 -9.12 6.18
N GLU A 60 -12.44 -9.27 5.42
CA GLU A 60 -13.41 -8.19 5.21
C GLU A 60 -13.95 -7.65 6.54
N ASN A 61 -14.36 -8.54 7.45
CA ASN A 61 -14.85 -8.18 8.77
C ASN A 61 -13.78 -7.51 9.62
N ARG A 62 -12.54 -8.00 9.59
CA ARG A 62 -11.41 -7.40 10.32
C ARG A 62 -11.18 -5.96 9.89
N TYR A 63 -11.03 -5.71 8.59
CA TYR A 63 -10.83 -4.35 8.07
C TYR A 63 -12.04 -3.45 8.32
N TYR A 64 -13.25 -4.00 8.27
CA TYR A 64 -14.46 -3.26 8.61
C TYR A 64 -14.44 -2.80 10.08
N TYR A 65 -14.23 -3.71 11.03
CA TYR A 65 -14.21 -3.38 12.46
C TYR A 65 -13.04 -2.47 12.85
N LEU A 66 -11.88 -2.65 12.21
CA LEU A 66 -10.76 -1.71 12.38
C LEU A 66 -11.16 -0.30 11.95
N LEU A 67 -11.83 -0.13 10.82
CA LEU A 67 -12.32 1.19 10.41
C LEU A 67 -13.36 1.75 11.40
N LEU A 68 -14.21 0.91 11.99
CA LEU A 68 -15.22 1.32 12.97
C LEU A 68 -14.64 1.78 14.31
N SER A 69 -13.39 1.42 14.61
CA SER A 69 -12.75 1.77 15.89
C SER A 69 -12.66 3.29 16.06
N ASP A 70 -12.76 3.76 17.31
CA ASP A 70 -12.82 5.18 17.62
C ASP A 70 -11.66 5.96 17.00
N GLY A 71 -12.01 7.03 16.28
CA GLY A 71 -11.05 7.89 15.58
C GLY A 71 -10.60 7.40 14.19
N ASN A 72 -10.74 6.11 13.85
CA ASN A 72 -10.15 5.57 12.62
C ASN A 72 -10.80 6.09 11.34
N ARG A 73 -12.11 6.32 11.32
CA ARG A 73 -12.78 6.96 10.17
C ARG A 73 -12.29 8.38 9.93
N GLN A 74 -12.10 9.14 11.01
CA GLN A 74 -11.62 10.52 10.92
C GLN A 74 -10.16 10.53 10.43
N ALA A 75 -9.30 9.68 11.03
CA ALA A 75 -7.91 9.51 10.60
C ALA A 75 -7.80 9.10 9.11
N THR A 76 -8.68 8.20 8.66
CA THR A 76 -8.75 7.79 7.25
C THR A 76 -9.05 8.98 6.33
N VAL A 77 -10.05 9.81 6.68
CA VAL A 77 -10.37 11.03 5.92
C VAL A 77 -9.20 12.00 5.91
N ASP A 78 -8.53 12.18 7.05
CA ASP A 78 -7.41 13.12 7.18
C ASP A 78 -6.20 12.70 6.34
N ILE A 79 -5.86 11.41 6.32
CA ILE A 79 -4.82 10.84 5.46
C ILE A 79 -5.11 11.18 3.99
N PHE A 80 -6.38 11.09 3.56
CA PHE A 80 -6.74 11.39 2.17
C PHE A 80 -6.76 12.88 1.86
N LYS A 81 -7.24 13.72 2.77
CA LYS A 81 -7.26 15.18 2.58
C LYS A 81 -5.86 15.79 2.57
N GLN A 82 -4.94 15.24 3.37
CA GLN A 82 -3.58 15.77 3.54
C GLN A 82 -2.57 15.16 2.57
N ARG A 83 -3.02 14.33 1.62
CA ARG A 83 -2.14 13.63 0.68
C ARG A 83 -1.45 14.64 -0.26
N LYS A 84 -0.21 14.98 0.05
CA LYS A 84 0.65 15.79 -0.83
C LYS A 84 1.19 14.94 -1.97
N ALA A 85 1.50 15.59 -3.09
CA ALA A 85 2.28 14.95 -4.14
C ALA A 85 3.63 14.49 -3.55
N PRO A 86 4.06 13.25 -3.79
CA PRO A 86 5.36 12.79 -3.31
C PRO A 86 6.49 13.60 -3.93
N SER A 87 7.50 13.93 -3.13
CA SER A 87 8.77 14.53 -3.59
C SER A 87 9.87 13.49 -3.49
N SER A 88 10.43 13.11 -4.64
CA SER A 88 11.49 12.10 -4.73
C SER A 88 12.89 12.66 -4.49
N GLU A 89 13.04 13.98 -4.34
CA GLU A 89 14.34 14.66 -4.24
C GLU A 89 15.22 14.11 -3.11
N LYS A 90 14.62 13.80 -1.97
CA LYS A 90 15.34 13.29 -0.79
C LYS A 90 15.68 11.80 -0.88
N ILE A 91 15.07 11.03 -1.78
CA ILE A 91 15.29 9.59 -1.86
C ILE A 91 16.76 9.28 -2.19
N LYS A 92 17.37 10.08 -3.07
CA LYS A 92 18.77 9.95 -3.49
C LYS A 92 19.79 10.20 -2.37
N SER A 93 19.39 10.84 -1.27
CA SER A 93 20.24 11.06 -0.10
C SER A 93 20.23 9.90 0.90
N ILE A 94 19.51 8.82 0.61
CA ILE A 94 19.45 7.64 1.48
C ILE A 94 20.69 6.77 1.23
N HIS A 95 21.49 6.57 2.29
CA HIS A 95 22.69 5.72 2.27
C HIS A 95 22.56 4.47 3.14
N THR A 96 21.47 4.33 3.89
CA THR A 96 21.22 3.16 4.73
C THR A 96 21.01 1.92 3.85
N PRO A 97 21.62 0.75 4.15
CA PRO A 97 21.29 -0.50 3.48
C PRO A 97 19.78 -0.70 3.46
N THR A 98 19.24 -0.96 2.27
CA THR A 98 17.79 -0.95 2.03
C THR A 98 17.35 -2.18 1.24
N LEU A 99 16.36 -2.89 1.76
CA LEU A 99 15.60 -3.89 1.01
C LEU A 99 14.31 -3.26 0.50
N ILE A 100 14.01 -3.44 -0.78
CA ILE A 100 12.79 -3.00 -1.45
C ILE A 100 11.99 -4.24 -1.81
N ILE A 101 10.75 -4.35 -1.33
CA ILE A 101 9.84 -5.46 -1.63
C ILE A 101 8.62 -4.92 -2.36
N TRP A 102 8.21 -5.58 -3.45
CA TRP A 102 7.04 -5.15 -4.22
C TRP A 102 6.22 -6.31 -4.75
N GLY A 103 4.90 -6.20 -4.73
CA GLY A 103 4.03 -7.08 -5.52
C GLY A 103 4.00 -6.68 -6.99
N ILE A 104 4.24 -7.63 -7.90
CA ILE A 104 4.29 -7.35 -9.35
C ILE A 104 2.97 -6.78 -9.90
N ASN A 105 1.84 -7.12 -9.27
CA ASN A 105 0.50 -6.75 -9.70
C ASN A 105 -0.08 -5.57 -8.89
N ASP A 106 0.74 -4.79 -8.20
CA ASP A 106 0.29 -3.63 -7.44
C ASP A 106 -0.39 -2.58 -8.36
N GLN A 107 -1.71 -2.41 -8.19
CA GLN A 107 -2.52 -1.44 -8.94
C GLN A 107 -2.63 -0.08 -8.25
N MET A 108 -2.20 0.01 -6.99
CA MET A 108 -2.26 1.21 -6.17
C MET A 108 -1.01 2.06 -6.30
N ILE A 109 0.17 1.43 -6.39
CA ILE A 109 1.48 2.04 -6.67
C ILE A 109 2.25 1.13 -7.64
N ASP A 110 2.45 1.62 -8.86
CA ASP A 110 3.01 0.80 -9.95
C ASP A 110 4.41 0.28 -9.59
N VAL A 111 4.68 -0.99 -9.93
CA VAL A 111 5.95 -1.68 -9.64
C VAL A 111 7.17 -0.97 -10.20
N SER A 112 7.03 -0.09 -11.21
CA SER A 112 8.10 0.80 -11.67
C SER A 112 8.71 1.65 -10.55
N ASN A 113 7.97 1.94 -9.47
CA ASN A 113 8.49 2.62 -8.29
C ASN A 113 9.58 1.80 -7.59
N ALA A 114 9.45 0.48 -7.52
CA ALA A 114 10.47 -0.39 -6.92
C ALA A 114 11.82 -0.25 -7.64
N TYR A 115 11.78 -0.24 -8.98
CA TYR A 115 12.97 -0.04 -9.80
C TYR A 115 13.54 1.38 -9.69
N GLN A 116 12.69 2.40 -9.55
CA GLN A 116 13.14 3.78 -9.28
C GLN A 116 13.83 3.90 -7.93
N PHE A 117 13.24 3.34 -6.87
CA PHE A 117 13.88 3.27 -5.56
C PHE A 117 15.22 2.55 -5.63
N ASN A 118 15.29 1.41 -6.32
CA ASN A 118 16.53 0.63 -6.44
C ASN A 118 17.61 1.38 -7.23
N LYS A 119 17.21 2.22 -8.18
CA LYS A 119 18.12 3.10 -8.92
C LYS A 119 18.63 4.26 -8.06
N ASP A 120 17.77 4.87 -7.25
CA ASP A 120 18.10 6.10 -6.53
C ASP A 120 18.72 5.86 -5.15
N ILE A 121 18.43 4.73 -4.49
CA ILE A 121 19.01 4.37 -3.19
C ILE A 121 20.25 3.51 -3.42
N GLN A 122 21.42 4.10 -3.17
CA GLN A 122 22.68 3.37 -3.29
C GLN A 122 22.79 2.24 -2.26
N GLY A 123 23.24 1.06 -2.70
CA GLY A 123 23.35 -0.12 -1.83
C GLY A 123 22.00 -0.76 -1.48
N SER A 124 20.95 -0.44 -2.22
CA SER A 124 19.67 -1.13 -2.11
C SER A 124 19.65 -2.46 -2.87
N SER A 125 18.74 -3.32 -2.45
CA SER A 125 18.39 -4.57 -3.13
C SER A 125 16.87 -4.62 -3.31
N ILE A 126 16.42 -5.34 -4.34
CA ILE A 126 15.02 -5.40 -4.74
C ILE A 126 14.54 -6.84 -4.79
N GLU A 127 13.35 -7.09 -4.26
CA GLU A 127 12.63 -8.36 -4.32
C GLU A 127 11.22 -8.12 -4.88
N ILE A 128 10.92 -8.70 -6.04
CA ILE A 128 9.61 -8.59 -6.68
C ILE A 128 8.83 -9.88 -6.47
N ILE A 129 7.72 -9.78 -5.74
CA ILE A 129 6.86 -10.89 -5.37
C ILE A 129 5.87 -11.16 -6.49
N SER A 130 6.01 -12.33 -7.12
CA SER A 130 5.06 -12.85 -8.10
C SER A 130 3.69 -13.09 -7.46
N ASN A 131 2.62 -12.92 -8.24
CA ASN A 131 1.23 -13.19 -7.80
C ASN A 131 0.83 -12.42 -6.53
N SER A 132 1.24 -11.16 -6.46
CA SER A 132 0.94 -10.30 -5.31
C SER A 132 0.65 -8.86 -5.75
N GLY A 133 -0.30 -8.23 -5.08
CA GLY A 133 -0.72 -6.83 -5.28
C GLY A 133 -0.03 -5.84 -4.32
N HIS A 134 -0.80 -4.87 -3.84
CA HIS A 134 -0.35 -3.78 -2.98
C HIS A 134 0.07 -4.20 -1.57
N VAL A 135 -0.45 -5.32 -1.08
CA VAL A 135 -0.22 -5.79 0.29
C VAL A 135 0.51 -7.14 0.32
N PRO A 136 1.75 -7.25 -0.22
CA PRO A 136 2.41 -8.54 -0.36
C PRO A 136 2.68 -9.25 0.96
N MET A 137 2.86 -8.49 2.05
CA MET A 137 3.03 -9.05 3.40
C MET A 137 1.77 -9.74 3.92
N GLU A 138 0.59 -9.42 3.39
CA GLU A 138 -0.67 -10.06 3.76
C GLU A 138 -1.10 -11.09 2.72
N GLU A 139 -0.97 -10.76 1.43
CA GLU A 139 -1.42 -11.60 0.33
C GLU A 139 -0.49 -12.79 0.10
N THR A 140 0.83 -12.58 0.14
CA THR A 140 1.84 -13.60 -0.22
C THR A 140 3.01 -13.54 0.79
N PRO A 141 2.76 -13.86 2.07
CA PRO A 141 3.66 -13.54 3.18
C PRO A 141 4.99 -14.29 3.15
N GLN A 142 5.02 -15.52 2.64
CA GLN A 142 6.19 -16.39 2.74
C GLN A 142 7.43 -15.84 1.98
N PRO A 143 7.33 -15.45 0.70
CA PRO A 143 8.41 -14.76 0.00
C PRO A 143 8.86 -13.46 0.67
N VAL A 144 7.93 -12.68 1.23
CA VAL A 144 8.25 -11.44 1.96
C VAL A 144 9.09 -11.75 3.20
N TYR A 145 8.68 -12.74 3.98
CA TYR A 145 9.41 -13.21 5.16
C TYR A 145 10.83 -13.67 4.80
N GLU A 146 10.98 -14.49 3.76
CA GLU A 146 12.27 -15.01 3.32
C GLU A 146 13.22 -13.89 2.88
N ALA A 147 12.72 -12.90 2.13
CA ALA A 147 13.48 -11.73 1.71
C ALA A 147 13.98 -10.91 2.92
N ILE A 148 13.10 -10.68 3.90
CA ILE A 148 13.44 -9.95 5.13
C ILE A 148 14.50 -10.72 5.94
N VAL A 149 14.31 -12.03 6.15
CA VAL A 149 15.27 -12.85 6.91
C VAL A 149 16.63 -12.87 6.23
N LYS A 150 16.67 -13.03 4.91
CA LYS A 150 17.91 -12.99 4.12
C LYS A 150 18.62 -11.65 4.29
N PHE A 151 17.90 -10.54 4.19
CA PHE A 151 18.46 -9.20 4.34
C PHE A 151 19.01 -8.94 5.75
N ILE A 152 18.27 -9.34 6.80
CA ILE A 152 18.70 -9.14 8.19
C ILE A 152 19.94 -9.99 8.53
N LYS A 153 20.10 -11.17 7.94
CA LYS A 153 21.27 -12.03 8.17
C LYS A 153 22.53 -11.58 7.43
N GLN A 154 22.40 -10.71 6.43
CA GLN A 154 23.51 -10.21 5.61
C GLN A 154 24.07 -8.87 6.10
N GLY A 155 23.34 -8.16 6.97
CA GLY A 155 23.79 -6.94 7.65
C GLY A 155 24.32 -7.22 9.04
#